data_AF-F1YRU5-F1
#
_entry.id   AF-F1YRU5-F1
#
_cell.length_a   1.000
_cell.length_b   1.000
_cell.length_c   1.000
_cell.angle_alpha   90.00
_cell.angle_beta   90.00
_cell.angle_gamma   90.00
#
_symmetry.space_group_name_H-M   'P 1'
#
loop_
_entity.id
_entity.type
_entity.pdbx_description
1 polymer ?
#
loop_
_entity_poly.entity_id
_entity_poly.type
_entity_poly.pdbx_seq_one_letter_code
_entity_poly.pdbx_strand_id
1 'polypeptide(L)'
;MPIITVVGASGNVQVTVDGAQNSALYNQATDLSNQLSSVISTLDAQNLSAGDTTFSDSNKAGYGVITSAGSYRVAGNVDYLSIGSDANSQPGTALDGWVNVNAYGGTASSMTVLGGTNTGIAFRAGDQSGQFLAGSGDNLFEGNSLSTAGNWNIMTGNGDDTVNSGAGNNTISAGQGHNTIDLGSGMNYVHSDGQDTITATAGRQSVTLSGSSSTVQLSDNSLVVDANGSQQITVGGASTVTGGSLDYINFSGATGTVEGGQNSTISAAHGNLQTENTDSALINVSDNLTFIGGTGETTITAGHATIFGSNGLDIHVAASQQGFIDGSGANNLFVANDGNETLDGASSAFGFQAFGNNAGTTGTQTFIGGTASDTLVAGVGDATLEGGSGAANVFGFRNSVAGADYTIQDFGSAANNSVLLVDYDYTKASFQTDVLDKATHNGNNTTITLSDHSQITFVNVDTLNQNQFSGLK
;
A
#
# COMPACT_ATOMS: atom_id res chain seq x y z
N MET A 1 18.55 -23.37 -17.66
CA MET A 1 18.46 -21.99 -18.18
C MET A 1 18.34 -22.06 -19.70
N PRO A 2 17.33 -21.44 -20.32
CA PRO A 2 17.28 -21.31 -21.77
C PRO A 2 18.52 -20.57 -22.31
N ILE A 3 18.93 -20.94 -23.52
CA ILE A 3 20.02 -20.26 -24.25
C ILE A 3 19.42 -19.73 -25.54
N ILE A 4 19.58 -18.42 -25.74
CA ILE A 4 19.16 -17.73 -26.95
C ILE A 4 20.38 -17.58 -27.84
N THR A 5 20.24 -17.98 -29.10
CA THR A 5 21.27 -17.79 -30.12
C THR A 5 21.02 -16.46 -30.82
N VAL A 6 21.98 -15.55 -30.74
CA VAL A 6 21.95 -14.22 -31.34
C VAL A 6 22.96 -14.17 -32.47
N VAL A 7 22.61 -13.56 -33.60
CA VAL A 7 23.57 -13.37 -34.69
C VAL A 7 24.65 -12.35 -34.26
N GLY A 8 25.92 -12.69 -34.44
CA GLY A 8 27.07 -11.83 -34.13
C GLY A 8 27.86 -11.44 -35.39
N ALA A 9 28.94 -10.68 -35.22
CA ALA A 9 29.69 -10.08 -36.33
C ALA A 9 30.36 -11.12 -37.25
N SER A 10 30.83 -12.24 -36.69
CA SER A 10 31.49 -13.32 -37.45
C SER A 10 31.02 -14.72 -37.07
N GLY A 11 29.89 -14.84 -36.37
CA GLY A 11 29.39 -16.08 -35.79
C GLY A 11 28.19 -15.84 -34.88
N ASN A 12 27.69 -16.87 -34.22
CA ASN A 12 26.57 -16.74 -33.31
C ASN A 12 27.04 -16.61 -31.85
N VAL A 13 26.34 -15.80 -31.08
CA VAL A 13 26.52 -15.61 -29.64
C VAL A 13 25.43 -16.38 -28.91
N GLN A 14 25.79 -17.08 -27.84
CA GLN A 14 24.84 -17.77 -26.98
C GLN A 14 24.66 -16.96 -25.71
N VAL A 15 23.51 -16.31 -25.62
CA VAL A 15 23.09 -15.53 -24.47
C VAL A 15 22.31 -16.44 -23.54
N THR A 16 22.81 -16.58 -22.31
CA THR A 16 22.10 -17.33 -21.28
C THR A 16 21.01 -16.43 -20.72
N VAL A 17 19.79 -16.94 -20.72
CA VAL A 17 18.65 -16.26 -20.11
C VAL A 17 18.07 -17.22 -19.11
N ASP A 18 17.70 -16.74 -17.95
CA ASP A 18 17.09 -17.53 -16.91
C ASP A 18 15.60 -17.18 -16.76
N GLY A 19 14.91 -18.02 -15.99
CA GLY A 19 13.46 -18.11 -15.98
C GLY A 19 12.90 -19.26 -16.82
N ALA A 20 11.59 -19.50 -16.66
CA ALA A 20 10.86 -20.48 -17.44
C ALA A 20 10.86 -20.09 -18.93
N GLN A 21 10.81 -21.09 -19.82
CA GLN A 21 10.48 -20.83 -21.22
C GLN A 21 9.14 -20.06 -21.24
N ASN A 22 9.13 -18.87 -21.87
CA ASN A 22 8.04 -17.88 -21.91
C ASN A 22 8.00 -16.83 -20.77
N SER A 23 9.06 -16.65 -19.98
CA SER A 23 9.18 -15.43 -19.14
C SER A 23 9.18 -14.16 -20.00
N ALA A 24 8.80 -13.01 -19.43
CA ALA A 24 8.84 -11.73 -20.13
C ALA A 24 10.25 -11.43 -20.67
N LEU A 25 11.27 -11.68 -19.85
CA LEU A 25 12.69 -11.59 -20.18
C LEU A 25 13.06 -12.49 -21.38
N TYR A 26 12.66 -13.76 -21.38
CA TYR A 26 12.92 -14.69 -22.49
C TYR A 26 12.28 -14.23 -23.80
N ASN A 27 11.02 -13.78 -23.75
CA ASN A 27 10.29 -13.33 -24.93
C ASN A 27 10.94 -12.08 -25.53
N GLN A 28 11.28 -11.09 -24.69
CA GLN A 28 11.96 -9.88 -25.16
C GLN A 28 13.35 -10.15 -25.71
N ALA A 29 14.12 -11.05 -25.07
CA ALA A 29 15.43 -11.45 -25.57
C ALA A 29 15.33 -12.18 -26.92
N THR A 30 14.27 -12.99 -27.11
CA THR A 30 13.99 -13.68 -28.37
C THR A 30 13.61 -12.69 -29.47
N ASP A 31 12.71 -11.75 -29.18
CA ASP A 31 12.29 -10.72 -30.12
C ASP A 31 13.47 -9.84 -30.57
N LEU A 32 14.32 -9.45 -29.62
CA LEU A 32 15.53 -8.69 -29.91
C LEU A 32 16.54 -9.48 -30.74
N SER A 33 16.71 -10.78 -30.47
CA SER A 33 17.56 -11.65 -31.30
C SER A 33 17.05 -11.74 -32.74
N ASN A 34 15.74 -11.87 -32.92
CA ASN A 34 15.10 -11.87 -34.24
C ASN A 34 15.26 -10.51 -34.95
N GLN A 35 15.11 -9.41 -34.22
CA GLN A 35 15.36 -8.06 -34.74
C GLN A 35 16.81 -7.93 -35.23
N LEU A 36 17.79 -8.24 -34.39
CA LEU A 36 19.21 -8.19 -34.76
C LEU A 36 19.50 -9.05 -36.00
N SER A 37 18.92 -10.24 -36.08
CA SER A 37 19.03 -11.14 -37.24
C SER A 37 18.54 -10.51 -38.54
N SER A 38 17.48 -9.71 -38.48
CA SER A 38 16.92 -9.03 -39.66
C SER A 38 17.72 -7.82 -40.13
N VAL A 39 18.52 -7.20 -39.26
CA VAL A 39 19.23 -5.94 -39.56
C VAL A 39 20.76 -6.05 -39.57
N ILE A 40 21.36 -7.17 -39.16
CA ILE A 40 22.82 -7.24 -38.94
C ILE A 40 23.65 -6.81 -40.16
N SER A 41 23.20 -7.09 -41.39
CA SER A 41 23.93 -6.68 -42.60
C SER A 41 24.01 -5.16 -42.81
N THR A 42 23.17 -4.39 -42.11
CA THR A 42 23.16 -2.92 -42.16
C THR A 42 23.97 -2.28 -41.03
N LEU A 43 24.45 -3.07 -40.07
CA LEU A 43 25.20 -2.59 -38.90
C LEU A 43 26.72 -2.57 -39.16
N ASP A 44 27.45 -1.76 -38.39
CA ASP A 44 28.90 -1.89 -38.21
C ASP A 44 29.14 -2.91 -37.08
N ALA A 45 29.09 -4.19 -37.43
CA ALA A 45 29.19 -5.29 -36.48
C ALA A 45 30.66 -5.70 -36.23
N GLN A 46 31.09 -5.73 -34.98
CA GLN A 46 32.47 -6.03 -34.58
C GLN A 46 32.52 -6.97 -33.36
N ASN A 47 33.40 -7.98 -33.39
CA ASN A 47 33.74 -8.72 -32.16
C ASN A 47 34.73 -7.90 -31.34
N LEU A 48 34.43 -7.72 -30.06
CA LEU A 48 35.20 -6.86 -29.17
C LEU A 48 36.24 -7.66 -28.39
N SER A 49 37.45 -7.14 -28.31
CA SER A 49 38.44 -7.56 -27.31
C SER A 49 38.37 -6.65 -26.08
N ALA A 50 38.75 -7.17 -24.91
CA ALA A 50 38.86 -6.34 -23.70
C ALA A 50 39.73 -5.10 -23.96
N GLY A 51 39.32 -3.96 -23.42
CA GLY A 51 39.89 -2.65 -23.70
C GLY A 51 38.91 -1.69 -24.38
N ASP A 52 39.45 -0.74 -25.13
CA ASP A 52 38.69 0.37 -25.69
C ASP A 52 38.28 0.09 -27.14
N THR A 53 37.01 0.31 -27.47
CA THR A 53 36.49 0.28 -28.84
C THR A 53 35.65 1.53 -29.12
N THR A 54 35.84 2.14 -30.29
CA THR A 54 35.05 3.29 -30.74
C THR A 54 34.39 2.98 -32.08
N PHE A 55 33.06 3.01 -32.11
CA PHE A 55 32.28 2.94 -33.34
C PHE A 55 32.22 4.33 -33.97
N SER A 56 32.71 4.47 -35.20
CA SER A 56 32.91 5.78 -35.84
C SER A 56 32.24 5.91 -37.21
N ASP A 57 31.58 4.85 -37.70
CA ASP A 57 30.85 4.90 -38.97
C ASP A 57 29.55 5.68 -38.78
N SER A 58 29.53 6.94 -39.20
CA SER A 58 28.35 7.79 -39.09
C SER A 58 27.13 7.32 -39.90
N ASN A 59 27.30 6.34 -40.81
CA ASN A 59 26.22 5.84 -41.67
C ASN A 59 25.60 4.54 -41.17
N LYS A 60 26.25 3.85 -40.22
CA LYS A 60 25.80 2.56 -39.70
C LYS A 60 25.79 2.58 -38.19
N ALA A 61 24.71 2.07 -37.60
CA ALA A 61 24.66 1.81 -36.17
C ALA A 61 25.72 0.75 -35.79
N GLY A 62 26.48 1.02 -34.73
CA GLY A 62 27.49 0.12 -34.20
C GLY A 62 26.88 -1.06 -33.45
N TYR A 63 27.43 -2.24 -33.66
CA TYR A 63 27.04 -3.47 -32.96
C TYR A 63 28.27 -4.20 -32.43
N GLY A 64 28.43 -4.25 -31.12
CA GLY A 64 29.52 -4.96 -30.45
C GLY A 64 29.12 -6.36 -29.99
N VAL A 65 30.01 -7.32 -30.19
CA VAL A 65 29.86 -8.71 -29.74
C VAL A 65 30.97 -9.06 -28.76
N ILE A 66 30.60 -9.41 -27.52
CA ILE A 66 31.53 -9.80 -26.45
C ILE A 66 31.36 -11.27 -26.14
N THR A 67 32.42 -12.06 -26.35
CA THR A 67 32.43 -13.52 -26.11
C THR A 67 33.47 -13.97 -25.10
N SER A 68 33.98 -13.06 -24.28
CA SER A 68 34.99 -13.34 -23.26
C SER A 68 34.76 -12.45 -22.05
N ALA A 69 35.02 -12.97 -20.85
CA ALA A 69 35.06 -12.17 -19.64
C ALA A 69 36.16 -11.10 -19.72
N GLY A 70 35.94 -9.95 -19.08
CA GLY A 70 36.88 -8.84 -19.10
C GLY A 70 36.22 -7.47 -18.95
N SER A 71 36.99 -6.43 -19.24
CA SER A 71 36.54 -5.04 -19.17
C SER A 71 36.58 -4.39 -20.54
N TYR A 72 35.51 -3.69 -20.89
CA TYR A 72 35.26 -3.12 -22.20
C TYR A 72 34.82 -1.67 -22.04
N ARG A 73 35.45 -0.74 -22.77
CA ARG A 73 34.95 0.63 -22.92
C ARG A 73 34.47 0.80 -24.35
N VAL A 74 33.19 1.10 -24.51
CA VAL A 74 32.57 1.33 -25.82
C VAL A 74 32.21 2.80 -25.96
N ALA A 75 32.51 3.38 -27.13
CA ALA A 75 32.27 4.78 -27.43
C ALA A 75 31.78 4.97 -28.86
N GLY A 76 31.30 6.18 -29.16
CA GLY A 76 30.74 6.54 -30.46
C GLY A 76 29.34 5.98 -30.67
N ASN A 77 28.94 5.73 -31.91
CA ASN A 77 27.56 5.41 -32.27
C ASN A 77 27.21 3.91 -32.11
N VAL A 78 27.42 3.37 -30.90
CA VAL A 78 27.09 1.99 -30.55
C VAL A 78 25.62 1.88 -30.10
N ASP A 79 24.82 1.19 -30.91
CA ASP A 79 23.38 0.99 -30.64
C ASP A 79 23.12 -0.37 -29.99
N TYR A 80 23.96 -1.37 -30.24
CA TYR A 80 23.72 -2.75 -29.81
C TYR A 80 24.97 -3.38 -29.18
N LEU A 81 24.77 -4.17 -28.13
CA LEU A 81 25.76 -5.08 -27.56
C LEU A 81 25.13 -6.46 -27.33
N SER A 82 25.83 -7.51 -27.76
CA SER A 82 25.52 -8.89 -27.35
C SER A 82 26.66 -9.47 -26.52
N ILE A 83 26.31 -10.10 -25.39
CA ILE A 83 27.27 -10.63 -24.43
C ILE A 83 26.91 -12.07 -24.08
N GLY A 84 27.76 -13.03 -24.44
CA GLY A 84 27.48 -14.44 -24.22
C GLY A 84 28.65 -15.31 -24.63
N SER A 85 28.49 -16.62 -24.67
CA SER A 85 29.57 -17.49 -25.17
C SER A 85 29.54 -17.52 -26.71
N ASP A 86 30.69 -17.83 -27.33
CA ASP A 86 30.72 -18.09 -28.76
C ASP A 86 30.14 -19.48 -29.06
N ALA A 87 29.06 -19.53 -29.83
CA ALA A 87 28.31 -20.75 -30.12
C ALA A 87 29.14 -21.82 -30.83
N ASN A 88 30.19 -21.43 -31.56
CA ASN A 88 31.03 -22.36 -32.30
C ASN A 88 32.09 -23.00 -31.42
N SER A 89 32.68 -22.23 -30.51
CA SER A 89 33.74 -22.72 -29.62
C SER A 89 33.20 -23.38 -28.36
N GLN A 90 32.03 -22.95 -27.88
CA GLN A 90 31.43 -23.41 -26.63
C GLN A 90 29.91 -23.66 -26.76
N PRO A 91 29.47 -24.63 -27.59
CA PRO A 91 28.06 -24.85 -27.88
C PRO A 91 27.26 -25.28 -26.64
N GLY A 92 26.24 -24.50 -26.31
CA GLY A 92 25.25 -24.80 -25.27
C GLY A 92 25.74 -24.51 -23.85
N THR A 93 26.84 -23.78 -23.70
CA THR A 93 27.39 -23.40 -22.40
C THR A 93 27.37 -21.89 -22.23
N ALA A 94 27.06 -21.41 -21.03
CA ALA A 94 27.12 -20.00 -20.70
C ALA A 94 28.57 -19.48 -20.68
N LEU A 95 28.76 -18.18 -20.94
CA LEU A 95 30.04 -17.51 -20.72
C LEU A 95 30.35 -17.51 -19.21
N ASP A 96 31.58 -17.87 -18.85
CA ASP A 96 32.04 -17.85 -17.47
C ASP A 96 32.84 -16.57 -17.17
N GLY A 97 32.64 -16.01 -15.97
CA GLY A 97 33.31 -14.80 -15.51
C GLY A 97 32.55 -13.49 -15.79
N TRP A 98 33.00 -12.42 -15.12
CA TRP A 98 32.42 -11.09 -15.22
C TRP A 98 32.70 -10.41 -16.57
N VAL A 99 31.69 -9.75 -17.11
CA VAL A 99 31.83 -8.79 -18.21
C VAL A 99 31.51 -7.39 -17.70
N ASN A 100 32.49 -6.49 -17.77
CA ASN A 100 32.35 -5.11 -17.36
C ASN A 100 32.31 -4.22 -18.60
N VAL A 101 31.23 -3.47 -18.79
CA VAL A 101 31.04 -2.57 -19.93
C VAL A 101 30.84 -1.15 -19.45
N ASN A 102 31.62 -0.23 -19.98
CA ASN A 102 31.48 1.20 -19.76
C ASN A 102 31.11 1.89 -21.07
N ALA A 103 29.94 2.53 -21.10
CA ALA A 103 29.37 3.18 -22.28
C ALA A 103 29.28 4.72 -22.18
N TYR A 104 30.01 5.37 -21.27
CA TYR A 104 29.98 6.85 -21.12
C TYR A 104 30.38 7.61 -22.39
N GLY A 105 31.19 7.01 -23.26
CA GLY A 105 31.60 7.62 -24.53
C GLY A 105 30.60 7.41 -25.67
N GLY A 106 29.45 6.78 -25.40
CA GLY A 106 28.42 6.53 -26.40
C GLY A 106 27.79 7.83 -26.91
N THR A 107 27.60 7.92 -28.22
CA THR A 107 26.92 9.05 -28.88
C THR A 107 25.61 8.62 -29.55
N ALA A 108 25.27 7.34 -29.49
CA ALA A 108 23.96 6.85 -29.92
C ALA A 108 22.87 7.42 -29.01
N SER A 109 21.69 7.71 -29.56
CA SER A 109 20.55 8.19 -28.76
C SER A 109 19.93 7.09 -27.91
N SER A 110 20.08 5.83 -28.35
CA SER A 110 19.60 4.64 -27.67
C SER A 110 20.63 3.52 -27.76
N MET A 111 20.77 2.73 -26.70
CA MET A 111 21.61 1.53 -26.68
C MET A 111 20.82 0.34 -26.15
N THR A 112 20.99 -0.81 -26.79
CA THR A 112 20.39 -2.08 -26.36
C THR A 112 21.49 -3.07 -26.03
N VAL A 113 21.47 -3.59 -24.82
CA VAL A 113 22.39 -4.62 -24.34
C VAL A 113 21.58 -5.90 -24.11
N LEU A 114 21.99 -6.98 -24.75
CA LEU A 114 21.46 -8.32 -24.52
C LEU A 114 22.59 -9.22 -24.09
N GLY A 115 22.53 -9.76 -22.87
CA GLY A 115 23.61 -10.61 -22.42
C GLY A 115 23.26 -11.53 -21.27
N GLY A 116 24.14 -12.50 -21.01
CA GLY A 116 24.05 -13.36 -19.84
C GLY A 116 25.29 -14.21 -19.68
N THR A 117 25.74 -14.35 -18.43
CA THR A 117 26.93 -15.10 -18.05
C THR A 117 26.63 -15.91 -16.79
N ASN A 118 27.51 -16.83 -16.39
CA ASN A 118 27.38 -17.54 -15.12
C ASN A 118 27.63 -16.64 -13.90
N THR A 119 28.35 -15.52 -14.07
CA THR A 119 28.79 -14.68 -12.95
C THR A 119 28.04 -13.37 -12.87
N GLY A 120 27.93 -12.63 -13.98
CA GLY A 120 27.27 -11.34 -14.03
C GLY A 120 27.77 -10.40 -15.12
N ILE A 121 26.93 -9.45 -15.49
CA ILE A 121 27.30 -8.32 -16.35
C ILE A 121 27.22 -7.03 -15.54
N ALA A 122 28.30 -6.26 -15.51
CA ALA A 122 28.32 -4.90 -14.98
C ALA A 122 28.29 -3.90 -16.13
N PHE A 123 27.21 -3.14 -16.27
CA PHE A 123 27.01 -2.16 -17.33
C PHE A 123 26.86 -0.76 -16.76
N ARG A 124 27.72 0.16 -17.20
CA ARG A 124 27.65 1.59 -16.89
C ARG A 124 27.15 2.36 -18.11
N ALA A 125 25.95 2.92 -18.00
CA ALA A 125 25.31 3.69 -19.05
C ALA A 125 25.93 5.09 -19.18
N GLY A 126 25.88 5.64 -20.40
CA GLY A 126 26.11 7.07 -20.64
C GLY A 126 24.81 7.88 -20.56
N ASP A 127 24.73 8.96 -21.34
CA ASP A 127 23.55 9.85 -21.40
C ASP A 127 22.41 9.29 -22.27
N GLN A 128 22.67 8.21 -23.01
CA GLN A 128 21.68 7.59 -23.89
C GLN A 128 20.51 6.98 -23.13
N SER A 129 19.40 6.80 -23.83
CA SER A 129 18.31 5.92 -23.39
C SER A 129 18.64 4.47 -23.77
N GLY A 130 17.84 3.50 -23.35
CA GLY A 130 18.11 2.14 -23.80
C GLY A 130 17.36 0.99 -23.16
N GLN A 131 17.83 -0.20 -23.50
CA GLN A 131 17.40 -1.46 -22.89
C GLN A 131 18.62 -2.20 -22.36
N PHE A 132 18.54 -2.69 -21.13
CA PHE A 132 19.52 -3.58 -20.53
C PHE A 132 18.82 -4.90 -20.20
N LEU A 133 19.14 -5.94 -20.96
CA LEU A 133 18.55 -7.25 -20.82
C LEU A 133 19.64 -8.24 -20.40
N ALA A 134 19.80 -8.42 -19.08
CA ALA A 134 20.81 -9.26 -18.49
C ALA A 134 20.17 -10.54 -17.95
N GLY A 135 20.37 -11.63 -18.67
CA GLY A 135 19.59 -12.84 -18.54
C GLY A 135 20.00 -13.79 -17.42
N SER A 136 21.23 -13.73 -16.88
CA SER A 136 21.66 -14.63 -15.80
C SER A 136 22.90 -14.10 -15.09
N GLY A 137 23.13 -14.60 -13.87
CA GLY A 137 24.24 -14.18 -13.00
C GLY A 137 23.86 -12.93 -12.19
N ASP A 138 24.75 -12.50 -11.31
CA ASP A 138 24.51 -11.30 -10.48
C ASP A 138 24.87 -10.07 -11.31
N ASN A 139 23.91 -9.30 -11.78
CA ASN A 139 24.14 -8.21 -12.71
C ASN A 139 24.22 -6.87 -11.99
N LEU A 140 24.95 -5.93 -12.58
CA LEU A 140 25.01 -4.54 -12.16
C LEU A 140 24.59 -3.64 -13.31
N PHE A 141 23.56 -2.84 -13.11
CA PHE A 141 23.25 -1.69 -13.95
C PHE A 141 23.56 -0.39 -13.21
N GLU A 142 24.35 0.49 -13.81
CA GLU A 142 24.64 1.83 -13.29
C GLU A 142 24.25 2.88 -14.33
N GLY A 143 23.12 3.54 -14.08
CA GLY A 143 22.61 4.67 -14.86
C GLY A 143 23.38 5.97 -14.59
N ASN A 144 23.23 6.95 -15.49
CA ASN A 144 23.79 8.28 -15.27
C ASN A 144 22.84 9.14 -14.41
N SER A 145 23.34 9.85 -13.41
CA SER A 145 22.56 10.76 -12.56
C SER A 145 22.45 12.20 -13.07
N LEU A 146 23.02 12.51 -14.25
CA LEU A 146 22.89 13.82 -14.88
C LEU A 146 21.45 14.08 -15.35
N SER A 147 21.04 15.36 -15.40
CA SER A 147 19.72 15.75 -15.91
C SER A 147 19.51 15.44 -17.41
N THR A 148 20.60 15.13 -18.12
CA THR A 148 20.60 14.70 -19.53
C THR A 148 20.49 13.19 -19.71
N ALA A 149 20.49 12.42 -18.61
CA ALA A 149 20.40 10.97 -18.68
C ALA A 149 19.10 10.52 -19.36
N GLY A 150 19.24 9.53 -20.21
CA GLY A 150 18.12 8.90 -20.91
C GLY A 150 17.33 7.93 -20.03
N ASN A 151 16.22 7.45 -20.60
CA ASN A 151 15.33 6.50 -19.94
C ASN A 151 15.79 5.08 -20.26
N TRP A 152 15.74 4.19 -19.26
CA TRP A 152 16.14 2.80 -19.43
C TRP A 152 15.01 1.82 -19.12
N ASN A 153 14.92 0.77 -19.93
CA ASN A 153 14.21 -0.45 -19.59
C ASN A 153 15.23 -1.50 -19.15
N ILE A 154 15.19 -1.86 -17.87
CA ILE A 154 16.18 -2.67 -17.19
C ILE A 154 15.49 -3.96 -16.77
N MET A 155 15.95 -5.07 -17.31
CA MET A 155 15.47 -6.40 -16.95
C MET A 155 16.68 -7.27 -16.62
N THR A 156 16.78 -7.62 -15.35
CA THR A 156 17.73 -8.61 -14.88
C THR A 156 17.00 -9.93 -14.64
N GLY A 157 17.76 -11.02 -14.76
CA GLY A 157 17.27 -12.38 -14.58
C GLY A 157 17.13 -12.74 -13.11
N ASN A 158 17.37 -14.00 -12.78
CA ASN A 158 17.63 -14.40 -11.41
C ASN A 158 19.09 -14.07 -11.05
N GLY A 159 19.30 -13.85 -9.76
CA GLY A 159 20.59 -13.50 -9.20
C GLY A 159 20.39 -12.46 -8.11
N ASP A 160 21.46 -12.13 -7.41
CA ASP A 160 21.44 -10.99 -6.50
C ASP A 160 21.89 -9.75 -7.28
N ASP A 161 20.97 -9.15 -8.05
CA ASP A 161 21.27 -8.04 -8.93
C ASP A 161 21.36 -6.70 -8.19
N THR A 162 22.14 -5.78 -8.74
CA THR A 162 22.24 -4.40 -8.28
C THR A 162 21.84 -3.44 -9.41
N VAL A 163 20.83 -2.62 -9.19
CA VAL A 163 20.37 -1.62 -10.15
C VAL A 163 20.46 -0.24 -9.50
N ASN A 164 21.36 0.61 -9.99
CA ASN A 164 21.28 2.04 -9.79
C ASN A 164 20.69 2.66 -11.06
N SER A 165 19.44 3.12 -11.00
CA SER A 165 18.73 3.57 -12.21
C SER A 165 19.31 4.85 -12.80
N GLY A 166 20.03 5.66 -12.01
CA GLY A 166 20.34 7.03 -12.37
C GLY A 166 19.09 7.91 -12.50
N ALA A 167 19.22 9.03 -13.18
CA ALA A 167 18.12 9.92 -13.52
C ALA A 167 17.29 9.37 -14.70
N GLY A 168 16.31 10.13 -15.18
CA GLY A 168 15.39 9.70 -16.23
C GLY A 168 14.19 8.91 -15.69
N ASN A 169 13.30 8.51 -16.59
CA ASN A 169 12.12 7.70 -16.27
C ASN A 169 12.40 6.24 -16.61
N ASN A 170 12.73 5.43 -15.61
CA ASN A 170 13.20 4.07 -15.82
C ASN A 170 12.11 3.04 -15.54
N THR A 171 12.15 1.92 -16.26
CA THR A 171 11.33 0.72 -15.98
C THR A 171 12.26 -0.40 -15.60
N ILE A 172 12.02 -1.03 -14.45
CA ILE A 172 12.94 -2.00 -13.86
C ILE A 172 12.15 -3.26 -13.50
N SER A 173 12.68 -4.41 -13.90
CA SER A 173 12.29 -5.72 -13.38
C SER A 173 13.56 -6.46 -12.99
N ALA A 174 13.73 -6.71 -11.70
CA ALA A 174 14.96 -7.31 -11.17
C ALA A 174 14.90 -8.84 -11.03
N GLY A 175 13.81 -9.45 -11.52
CA GLY A 175 13.62 -10.90 -11.43
C GLY A 175 13.62 -11.42 -9.98
N GLN A 176 14.09 -12.66 -9.82
CA GLN A 176 14.14 -13.36 -8.53
C GLN A 176 15.51 -13.18 -7.87
N GLY A 177 15.57 -13.34 -6.54
CA GLY A 177 16.79 -13.23 -5.76
C GLY A 177 16.68 -12.16 -4.69
N HIS A 178 17.83 -11.69 -4.20
CA HIS A 178 17.93 -10.57 -3.26
C HIS A 178 18.51 -9.35 -3.95
N ASN A 179 17.66 -8.63 -4.67
CA ASN A 179 18.12 -7.51 -5.48
C ASN A 179 18.24 -6.22 -4.66
N THR A 180 19.21 -5.38 -5.03
CA THR A 180 19.36 -4.02 -4.50
C THR A 180 19.03 -3.02 -5.60
N ILE A 181 17.97 -2.25 -5.42
CA ILE A 181 17.45 -1.30 -6.42
C ILE A 181 17.48 0.11 -5.82
N ASP A 182 18.40 0.93 -6.30
CA ASP A 182 18.49 2.36 -5.98
C ASP A 182 17.92 3.20 -7.13
N LEU A 183 16.79 3.84 -6.87
CA LEU A 183 16.06 4.66 -7.82
C LEU A 183 16.51 6.11 -7.70
N GLY A 184 17.02 6.64 -8.80
CA GLY A 184 17.32 8.06 -8.91
C GLY A 184 16.08 8.92 -9.19
N SER A 185 16.34 10.17 -9.57
CA SER A 185 15.28 11.14 -9.88
C SER A 185 14.49 10.75 -11.13
N GLY A 186 13.25 11.22 -11.22
CA GLY A 186 12.37 10.98 -12.37
C GLY A 186 11.13 10.21 -11.95
N MET A 187 10.44 9.62 -12.93
CA MET A 187 9.32 8.73 -12.70
C MET A 187 9.73 7.30 -13.03
N ASN A 188 9.97 6.47 -12.01
CA ASN A 188 10.38 5.09 -12.23
C ASN A 188 9.26 4.10 -11.91
N TYR A 189 9.29 2.98 -12.63
CA TYR A 189 8.38 1.85 -12.46
C TYR A 189 9.22 0.62 -12.12
N VAL A 190 8.89 -0.06 -11.03
CA VAL A 190 9.61 -1.25 -10.56
C VAL A 190 8.64 -2.41 -10.42
N HIS A 191 9.04 -3.56 -10.95
CA HIS A 191 8.45 -4.85 -10.65
C HIS A 191 9.48 -5.69 -9.90
N SER A 192 9.14 -6.16 -8.71
CA SER A 192 10.02 -6.91 -7.82
C SER A 192 9.37 -8.26 -7.51
N ASP A 193 10.02 -9.35 -7.96
CA ASP A 193 9.55 -10.73 -7.74
C ASP A 193 10.25 -11.40 -6.55
N GLY A 194 11.42 -10.89 -6.16
CA GLY A 194 12.28 -11.41 -5.09
C GLY A 194 12.08 -10.78 -3.71
N GLN A 195 13.02 -11.07 -2.81
CA GLN A 195 13.13 -10.40 -1.51
C GLN A 195 14.15 -9.26 -1.66
N ASP A 196 13.64 -8.10 -2.07
CA ASP A 196 14.48 -7.02 -2.59
C ASP A 196 14.60 -5.86 -1.60
N THR A 197 15.67 -5.08 -1.75
CA THR A 197 15.82 -3.78 -1.10
C THR A 197 15.64 -2.70 -2.16
N ILE A 198 14.63 -1.85 -2.00
CA ILE A 198 14.28 -0.79 -2.95
C ILE A 198 14.35 0.56 -2.25
N THR A 199 15.23 1.45 -2.71
CA THR A 199 15.40 2.79 -2.15
C THR A 199 15.18 3.87 -3.19
N ALA A 200 14.51 4.95 -2.80
CA ALA A 200 14.40 6.17 -3.60
C ALA A 200 14.38 7.39 -2.69
N THR A 201 15.25 8.36 -2.96
CA THR A 201 15.32 9.60 -2.16
C THR A 201 14.68 10.81 -2.84
N ALA A 202 14.31 10.68 -4.12
CA ALA A 202 13.65 11.72 -4.90
C ALA A 202 12.84 11.11 -6.04
N GLY A 203 12.08 11.96 -6.75
CA GLY A 203 11.25 11.51 -7.86
C GLY A 203 9.92 10.90 -7.41
N ARG A 204 9.15 10.42 -8.37
CA ARG A 204 7.89 9.72 -8.15
C ARG A 204 8.07 8.26 -8.52
N GLN A 205 7.79 7.36 -7.59
CA GLN A 205 8.04 5.94 -7.78
C GLN A 205 6.74 5.17 -7.86
N SER A 206 6.68 4.18 -8.74
CA SER A 206 5.61 3.19 -8.79
C SER A 206 6.24 1.81 -8.65
N VAL A 207 6.00 1.16 -7.52
CA VAL A 207 6.61 -0.13 -7.17
C VAL A 207 5.53 -1.18 -7.03
N THR A 208 5.65 -2.29 -7.76
CA THR A 208 4.83 -3.49 -7.58
C THR A 208 5.67 -4.56 -6.92
N LEU A 209 5.18 -5.10 -5.80
CA LEU A 209 5.82 -6.17 -5.05
C LEU A 209 5.06 -7.48 -5.28
N SER A 210 5.66 -8.36 -6.06
CA SER A 210 5.21 -9.73 -6.33
C SER A 210 5.92 -10.77 -5.45
N GLY A 211 7.07 -10.42 -4.87
CA GLY A 211 7.78 -11.21 -3.87
C GLY A 211 7.27 -10.99 -2.44
N SER A 212 7.97 -11.52 -1.44
CA SER A 212 7.68 -11.32 -0.02
C SER A 212 8.93 -10.86 0.73
N SER A 213 8.76 -10.16 1.84
CA SER A 213 9.84 -9.72 2.74
C SER A 213 10.82 -8.70 2.15
N SER A 214 10.43 -7.96 1.13
CA SER A 214 11.16 -6.83 0.59
C SER A 214 11.18 -5.66 1.57
N THR A 215 12.27 -4.90 1.55
CA THR A 215 12.41 -3.63 2.26
C THR A 215 12.35 -2.48 1.26
N VAL A 216 11.39 -1.58 1.45
CA VAL A 216 11.08 -0.50 0.52
C VAL A 216 11.14 0.83 1.26
N GLN A 217 11.95 1.76 0.77
CA GLN A 217 12.01 3.13 1.27
C GLN A 217 11.91 4.12 0.11
N LEU A 218 10.78 4.82 -0.01
CA LEU A 218 10.51 5.71 -1.14
C LEU A 218 10.26 7.14 -0.69
N SER A 219 10.52 8.08 -1.60
CA SER A 219 10.20 9.50 -1.43
C SER A 219 8.69 9.78 -1.50
N ASP A 220 8.33 11.05 -1.35
CA ASP A 220 6.97 11.54 -1.49
C ASP A 220 6.33 11.19 -2.85
N ASN A 221 5.00 11.20 -2.90
CA ASN A 221 4.18 10.95 -4.08
C ASN A 221 4.39 9.56 -4.69
N SER A 222 4.76 8.57 -3.88
CA SER A 222 5.02 7.21 -4.37
C SER A 222 3.77 6.35 -4.34
N LEU A 223 3.69 5.38 -5.25
CA LEU A 223 2.69 4.32 -5.27
C LEU A 223 3.39 2.99 -5.01
N VAL A 224 2.92 2.25 -4.01
CA VAL A 224 3.30 0.85 -3.79
C VAL A 224 2.07 -0.03 -3.96
N VAL A 225 2.18 -1.06 -4.80
CA VAL A 225 1.17 -2.10 -4.96
C VAL A 225 1.77 -3.40 -4.46
N ASP A 226 1.36 -3.84 -3.28
CA ASP A 226 1.79 -5.09 -2.69
C ASP A 226 0.70 -6.15 -2.81
N ALA A 227 1.04 -7.26 -3.47
CA ALA A 227 0.11 -8.36 -3.68
C ALA A 227 0.32 -9.51 -2.68
N ASN A 228 1.39 -9.47 -1.88
CA ASN A 228 1.78 -10.58 -1.01
C ASN A 228 1.83 -10.15 0.44
N GLY A 229 2.96 -10.34 1.11
CA GLY A 229 3.00 -10.03 2.51
C GLY A 229 4.38 -10.05 3.14
N SER A 230 4.39 -9.68 4.43
CA SER A 230 5.60 -9.55 5.24
C SER A 230 6.57 -8.49 4.73
N GLN A 231 6.09 -7.48 3.99
CA GLN A 231 6.93 -6.40 3.50
C GLN A 231 7.27 -5.38 4.60
N GLN A 232 8.37 -4.68 4.43
CA GLN A 232 8.74 -3.50 5.22
C GLN A 232 8.69 -2.27 4.31
N ILE A 233 7.57 -1.56 4.31
CA ILE A 233 7.30 -0.45 3.39
C ILE A 233 7.37 0.87 4.16
N THR A 234 8.27 1.77 3.76
CA THR A 234 8.33 3.16 4.22
C THR A 234 8.19 4.10 3.02
N VAL A 235 7.25 5.03 3.08
CA VAL A 235 7.00 6.00 2.01
C VAL A 235 6.90 7.42 2.56
N GLY A 236 7.25 8.39 1.71
CA GLY A 236 7.08 9.81 1.99
C GLY A 236 5.61 10.27 1.94
N GLY A 237 5.41 11.58 2.01
CA GLY A 237 4.08 12.20 2.02
C GLY A 237 3.36 12.09 0.68
N ALA A 238 2.03 12.24 0.70
CA ALA A 238 1.16 12.12 -0.47
C ALA A 238 1.33 10.79 -1.23
N SER A 239 1.74 9.73 -0.54
CA SER A 239 1.93 8.40 -1.12
C SER A 239 0.70 7.52 -0.92
N THR A 240 0.56 6.49 -1.75
CA THR A 240 -0.47 5.46 -1.65
C THR A 240 0.18 4.09 -1.58
N VAL A 241 -0.30 3.26 -0.65
CA VAL A 241 0.11 1.85 -0.53
C VAL A 241 -1.13 0.99 -0.62
N THR A 242 -1.24 0.17 -1.66
CA THR A 242 -2.16 -0.98 -1.64
C THR A 242 -1.45 -2.09 -0.89
N GLY A 243 -1.87 -2.35 0.35
CA GLY A 243 -1.21 -3.27 1.27
C GLY A 243 -1.69 -4.71 1.08
N GLY A 244 -0.74 -5.64 1.16
CA GLY A 244 -0.99 -7.07 1.15
C GLY A 244 -1.38 -7.57 2.53
N SER A 245 -0.59 -8.49 3.09
CA SER A 245 -0.83 -9.11 4.39
C SER A 245 0.40 -9.15 5.27
N LEU A 246 0.24 -9.01 6.59
CA LEU A 246 1.34 -9.09 7.57
C LEU A 246 2.46 -8.07 7.31
N ASP A 247 2.12 -6.92 6.72
CA ASP A 247 3.10 -5.90 6.34
C ASP A 247 3.36 -4.92 7.49
N TYR A 248 4.53 -4.29 7.44
CA TYR A 248 4.82 -3.08 8.18
C TYR A 248 4.83 -1.90 7.21
N ILE A 249 3.82 -1.04 7.29
CA ILE A 249 3.63 0.11 6.40
C ILE A 249 3.79 1.38 7.21
N ASN A 250 4.79 2.20 6.88
CA ASN A 250 5.11 3.43 7.59
C ASN A 250 5.13 4.65 6.67
N PHE A 251 4.41 5.70 7.06
CA PHE A 251 4.42 6.99 6.39
C PHE A 251 5.30 7.97 7.16
N SER A 252 6.28 8.56 6.47
CA SER A 252 7.19 9.56 7.05
C SER A 252 6.84 11.00 6.69
N GLY A 253 5.84 11.22 5.82
CA GLY A 253 5.42 12.56 5.37
C GLY A 253 4.05 12.99 5.90
N ALA A 254 3.56 14.14 5.44
CA ALA A 254 2.41 14.83 6.03
C ALA A 254 1.03 14.21 5.70
N THR A 255 0.93 13.42 4.64
CA THR A 255 -0.31 12.76 4.22
C THR A 255 -0.03 11.39 3.62
N GLY A 256 -1.01 10.49 3.63
CA GLY A 256 -0.89 9.18 2.99
C GLY A 256 -2.22 8.44 2.90
N THR A 257 -2.25 7.41 2.07
CA THR A 257 -3.38 6.48 1.95
C THR A 257 -2.90 5.03 1.96
N VAL A 258 -3.55 4.18 2.75
CA VAL A 258 -3.41 2.73 2.67
C VAL A 258 -4.73 2.12 2.24
N GLU A 259 -4.70 1.29 1.21
CA GLU A 259 -5.84 0.48 0.77
C GLU A 259 -5.53 -1.00 1.06
N GLY A 260 -6.39 -1.71 1.79
CA GLY A 260 -6.12 -3.09 2.20
C GLY A 260 -5.19 -3.19 3.41
N GLY A 261 -4.29 -4.17 3.44
CA GLY A 261 -3.41 -4.44 4.58
C GLY A 261 -4.02 -5.36 5.62
N GLN A 262 -4.14 -6.65 5.29
CA GLN A 262 -4.65 -7.67 6.20
C GLN A 262 -3.61 -8.02 7.29
N ASN A 263 -3.97 -8.00 8.57
CA ASN A 263 -3.04 -8.28 9.67
C ASN A 263 -1.77 -7.41 9.65
N SER A 264 -1.85 -6.23 9.03
CA SER A 264 -0.70 -5.35 8.85
C SER A 264 -0.60 -4.35 10.00
N THR A 265 0.63 -3.93 10.29
CA THR A 265 0.90 -2.76 11.12
C THR A 265 1.06 -1.54 10.22
N ILE A 266 0.25 -0.52 10.46
CA ILE A 266 0.24 0.72 9.69
C ILE A 266 0.57 1.88 10.64
N SER A 267 1.54 2.71 10.28
CA SER A 267 1.96 3.84 11.13
C SER A 267 2.19 5.14 10.36
N ALA A 268 1.89 6.25 11.03
CA ALA A 268 2.28 7.59 10.60
C ALA A 268 2.69 8.41 11.83
N ALA A 269 4.00 8.65 11.99
CA ALA A 269 4.52 9.38 13.15
C ALA A 269 4.19 10.87 13.11
N HIS A 270 3.92 11.40 11.92
CA HIS A 270 3.48 12.77 11.65
C HIS A 270 2.51 12.72 10.47
N GLY A 271 1.61 13.69 10.38
CA GLY A 271 0.71 13.82 9.26
C GLY A 271 -0.59 13.04 9.38
N ASN A 272 -1.54 13.38 8.52
CA ASN A 272 -2.85 12.76 8.48
C ASN A 272 -2.79 11.49 7.61
N LEU A 273 -3.47 10.43 8.05
CA LEU A 273 -3.54 9.18 7.31
C LEU A 273 -4.98 8.86 6.94
N GLN A 274 -5.18 8.33 5.73
CA GLN A 274 -6.41 7.65 5.35
C GLN A 274 -6.16 6.15 5.19
N THR A 275 -7.05 5.33 5.71
CA THR A 275 -7.04 3.88 5.50
C THR A 275 -8.37 3.45 4.90
N GLU A 276 -8.32 2.56 3.91
CA GLU A 276 -9.50 2.04 3.22
C GLU A 276 -9.49 0.51 3.22
N ASN A 277 -10.60 -0.11 3.61
CA ASN A 277 -10.81 -1.56 3.51
C ASN A 277 -9.71 -2.40 4.18
N THR A 278 -9.13 -1.94 5.29
CA THR A 278 -8.16 -2.70 6.07
C THR A 278 -8.84 -3.88 6.76
N ASP A 279 -8.12 -4.99 6.97
CA ASP A 279 -8.64 -6.18 7.65
C ASP A 279 -7.76 -6.56 8.84
N SER A 280 -8.33 -6.56 10.04
CA SER A 280 -7.65 -7.00 11.27
C SER A 280 -6.30 -6.29 11.51
N ALA A 281 -6.25 -4.96 11.36
CA ALA A 281 -5.00 -4.20 11.33
C ALA A 281 -4.63 -3.57 12.70
N LEU A 282 -3.35 -3.25 12.88
CA LEU A 282 -2.86 -2.39 13.96
C LEU A 282 -2.44 -1.03 13.39
N ILE A 283 -3.17 0.03 13.72
CA ILE A 283 -2.98 1.36 13.14
C ILE A 283 -2.51 2.34 14.21
N ASN A 284 -1.38 3.01 13.98
CA ASN A 284 -0.77 3.99 14.90
C ASN A 284 -0.48 5.32 14.20
N VAL A 285 -1.32 6.33 14.42
CA VAL A 285 -1.23 7.64 13.77
C VAL A 285 -1.13 8.74 14.82
N SER A 286 -0.05 9.53 14.80
CA SER A 286 0.10 10.59 15.81
C SER A 286 -0.94 11.71 15.66
N ASP A 287 -1.32 12.04 14.42
CA ASP A 287 -2.26 13.11 14.09
C ASP A 287 -3.65 12.55 13.72
N ASN A 288 -4.26 12.99 12.62
CA ASN A 288 -5.62 12.58 12.25
C ASN A 288 -5.63 11.29 11.43
N LEU A 289 -6.55 10.39 11.77
CA LEU A 289 -6.89 9.21 10.98
C LEU A 289 -8.32 9.35 10.42
N THR A 290 -8.45 9.13 9.11
CA THR A 290 -9.71 8.80 8.47
C THR A 290 -9.71 7.31 8.12
N PHE A 291 -10.60 6.54 8.73
CA PHE A 291 -10.77 5.11 8.48
C PHE A 291 -12.06 4.89 7.69
N ILE A 292 -11.97 4.23 6.53
CA ILE A 292 -13.09 4.04 5.61
C ILE A 292 -13.27 2.55 5.33
N GLY A 293 -14.26 1.95 5.99
CA GLY A 293 -14.54 0.53 5.88
C GLY A 293 -13.40 -0.36 6.36
N GLY A 294 -13.64 -1.67 6.33
CA GLY A 294 -12.72 -2.67 6.84
C GLY A 294 -13.46 -3.79 7.55
N THR A 295 -12.73 -4.82 7.93
CA THR A 295 -13.29 -6.01 8.60
C THR A 295 -12.40 -6.49 9.72
N GLY A 296 -12.94 -7.36 10.55
CA GLY A 296 -12.20 -8.00 11.62
C GLY A 296 -11.76 -7.04 12.71
N GLU A 297 -10.87 -7.54 13.56
CA GLU A 297 -10.43 -6.89 14.79
C GLU A 297 -9.34 -5.85 14.51
N THR A 298 -9.70 -4.59 14.44
CA THR A 298 -8.76 -3.50 14.15
C THR A 298 -8.49 -2.67 15.39
N THR A 299 -7.22 -2.53 15.77
CA THR A 299 -6.80 -1.63 16.85
C THR A 299 -6.28 -0.31 16.28
N ILE A 300 -6.82 0.80 16.76
CA ILE A 300 -6.41 2.16 16.36
C ILE A 300 -5.88 2.91 17.57
N THR A 301 -4.67 3.44 17.45
CA THR A 301 -4.21 4.59 18.23
C THR A 301 -4.07 5.79 17.30
N ALA A 302 -4.85 6.83 17.53
CA ALA A 302 -4.86 8.04 16.69
C ALA A 302 -4.77 9.31 17.55
N GLY A 303 -4.32 10.43 16.99
CA GLY A 303 -4.59 11.75 17.58
C GLY A 303 -6.10 11.99 17.60
N HIS A 304 -6.74 11.97 16.44
CA HIS A 304 -8.20 11.95 16.26
C HIS A 304 -8.60 10.89 15.24
N ALA A 305 -9.71 10.19 15.48
CA ALA A 305 -10.24 9.20 14.56
C ALA A 305 -11.60 9.64 14.00
N THR A 306 -11.73 9.60 12.67
CA THR A 306 -13.00 9.60 11.95
C THR A 306 -13.17 8.25 11.27
N ILE A 307 -14.16 7.48 11.67
CA ILE A 307 -14.34 6.09 11.29
C ILE A 307 -15.68 5.93 10.59
N PHE A 308 -15.65 5.37 9.38
CA PHE A 308 -16.83 4.90 8.67
C PHE A 308 -16.80 3.38 8.68
N GLY A 309 -17.78 2.77 9.33
CA GLY A 309 -17.86 1.32 9.52
C GLY A 309 -18.27 0.55 8.26
N SER A 310 -18.21 -0.78 8.39
CA SER A 310 -18.74 -1.74 7.41
C SER A 310 -18.98 -3.08 8.07
N ASN A 311 -19.81 -3.92 7.44
CA ASN A 311 -20.16 -5.23 7.95
C ASN A 311 -18.96 -6.08 8.42
N GLY A 312 -19.02 -6.53 9.66
CA GLY A 312 -18.01 -7.38 10.28
C GLY A 312 -16.80 -6.62 10.83
N LEU A 313 -16.91 -5.29 11.00
CA LEU A 313 -15.89 -4.48 11.64
C LEU A 313 -16.01 -4.57 13.16
N ASP A 314 -14.90 -4.89 13.82
CA ASP A 314 -14.73 -4.74 15.26
C ASP A 314 -13.53 -3.81 15.50
N ILE A 315 -13.78 -2.62 16.07
CA ILE A 315 -12.75 -1.58 16.19
C ILE A 315 -12.50 -1.18 17.63
N HIS A 316 -11.25 -1.31 18.06
CA HIS A 316 -10.78 -0.82 19.36
C HIS A 316 -9.99 0.47 19.17
N VAL A 317 -10.43 1.56 19.81
CA VAL A 317 -9.87 2.91 19.56
C VAL A 317 -9.36 3.54 20.85
N ALA A 318 -8.09 3.92 20.83
CA ALA A 318 -7.43 4.72 21.84
C ALA A 318 -7.03 6.08 21.26
N ALA A 319 -7.90 7.09 21.39
CA ALA A 319 -7.57 8.44 20.92
C ALA A 319 -6.66 9.17 21.92
N SER A 320 -5.67 9.88 21.41
CA SER A 320 -4.57 10.49 22.17
C SER A 320 -4.57 12.01 22.18
N GLN A 321 -5.40 12.66 21.36
CA GLN A 321 -5.57 14.12 21.33
C GLN A 321 -7.06 14.53 21.27
N GLN A 322 -7.39 15.78 21.66
CA GLN A 322 -8.75 16.34 21.55
C GLN A 322 -9.05 16.94 20.17
N GLY A 323 -10.13 16.49 19.51
CA GLY A 323 -10.46 16.86 18.12
C GLY A 323 -10.89 18.32 17.90
N PHE A 324 -10.94 18.74 16.64
CA PHE A 324 -11.56 20.01 16.19
C PHE A 324 -12.53 19.77 15.03
N ILE A 325 -13.81 19.52 15.30
CA ILE A 325 -14.85 19.47 14.26
C ILE A 325 -15.84 20.66 14.36
N ASP A 326 -16.04 21.29 15.53
CA ASP A 326 -17.05 22.37 15.64
C ASP A 326 -16.80 23.49 16.68
N GLY A 327 -15.60 23.58 17.27
CA GLY A 327 -15.31 24.62 18.27
C GLY A 327 -15.86 24.32 19.68
N SER A 328 -16.41 23.14 19.93
CA SER A 328 -16.74 22.63 21.27
C SER A 328 -15.95 21.34 21.61
N GLY A 329 -14.61 21.44 21.64
CA GLY A 329 -13.72 20.45 22.28
C GLY A 329 -13.91 19.00 21.84
N ALA A 330 -13.54 18.66 20.60
CA ALA A 330 -14.20 17.63 19.82
C ALA A 330 -13.88 16.16 20.20
N ASN A 331 -14.88 15.35 19.88
CA ASN A 331 -14.94 13.90 20.01
C ASN A 331 -14.46 13.23 18.71
N ASN A 332 -14.00 11.99 18.83
CA ASN A 332 -13.85 11.06 17.72
C ASN A 332 -15.22 10.80 17.06
N LEU A 333 -15.23 10.50 15.77
CA LEU A 333 -16.47 10.20 15.04
C LEU A 333 -16.48 8.74 14.61
N PHE A 334 -17.57 8.05 14.89
CA PHE A 334 -17.86 6.74 14.33
C PHE A 334 -19.22 6.78 13.64
N VAL A 335 -19.28 6.31 12.39
CA VAL A 335 -20.50 6.20 11.60
C VAL A 335 -20.64 4.76 11.14
N ALA A 336 -21.58 4.02 11.74
CA ALA A 336 -21.91 2.66 11.35
C ALA A 336 -22.54 2.61 9.95
N ASN A 337 -22.50 1.45 9.31
CA ASN A 337 -23.02 1.22 7.97
C ASN A 337 -23.89 -0.04 7.94
N ASP A 338 -24.11 -0.65 6.79
CA ASP A 338 -24.84 -1.91 6.72
C ASP A 338 -24.00 -3.08 7.24
N GLY A 339 -24.56 -3.83 8.20
CA GLY A 339 -23.93 -5.00 8.79
C GLY A 339 -23.77 -4.93 10.30
N ASN A 340 -23.01 -5.90 10.83
CA ASN A 340 -22.69 -5.95 12.24
C ASN A 340 -21.40 -5.16 12.50
N GLU A 341 -21.44 -4.18 13.39
CA GLU A 341 -20.29 -3.35 13.72
C GLU A 341 -20.11 -3.13 15.22
N THR A 342 -18.87 -3.17 15.69
CA THR A 342 -18.48 -2.81 17.05
C THR A 342 -17.56 -1.60 17.03
N LEU A 343 -17.84 -0.63 17.89
CA LEU A 343 -16.92 0.40 18.35
C LEU A 343 -16.63 0.16 19.83
N ASP A 344 -15.36 -0.10 20.15
CA ASP A 344 -14.83 -0.11 21.50
C ASP A 344 -13.89 1.08 21.74
N GLY A 345 -14.43 2.13 22.36
CA GLY A 345 -13.72 3.32 22.80
C GLY A 345 -13.33 3.30 24.27
N ALA A 346 -13.43 2.17 24.99
CA ALA A 346 -13.26 2.11 26.46
C ALA A 346 -11.91 2.64 26.94
N SER A 347 -10.86 2.52 26.11
CA SER A 347 -9.52 3.00 26.40
C SER A 347 -9.25 4.46 26.02
N SER A 348 -10.20 5.13 25.37
CA SER A 348 -10.05 6.50 24.89
C SER A 348 -10.20 7.52 26.02
N ALA A 349 -9.29 8.50 26.05
CA ALA A 349 -9.36 9.64 26.94
C ALA A 349 -10.29 10.76 26.42
N PHE A 350 -10.75 10.65 25.16
CA PHE A 350 -11.59 11.63 24.48
C PHE A 350 -12.89 10.98 24.00
N GLY A 351 -13.97 11.75 24.01
CA GLY A 351 -15.30 11.20 23.76
C GLY A 351 -15.50 10.78 22.31
N PHE A 352 -16.56 10.04 22.06
CA PHE A 352 -17.05 9.62 20.76
C PHE A 352 -18.40 10.25 20.46
N GLN A 353 -18.59 10.58 19.20
CA GLN A 353 -19.90 10.71 18.58
C GLN A 353 -20.07 9.47 17.69
N ALA A 354 -20.81 8.49 18.20
CA ALA A 354 -21.10 7.25 17.50
C ALA A 354 -22.53 7.28 16.96
N PHE A 355 -22.66 7.14 15.64
CA PHE A 355 -23.95 7.11 14.97
C PHE A 355 -24.16 5.74 14.33
N GLY A 356 -25.25 5.08 14.74
CA GLY A 356 -25.74 3.88 14.11
C GLY A 356 -26.23 4.14 12.68
N ASN A 357 -26.38 3.04 11.94
CA ASN A 357 -26.74 3.04 10.54
C ASN A 357 -28.16 3.61 10.28
N ASN A 358 -28.50 3.82 9.01
CA ASN A 358 -29.72 4.52 8.60
C ASN A 358 -30.78 3.57 8.04
N ALA A 359 -32.02 4.05 7.93
CA ALA A 359 -33.12 3.29 7.33
C ALA A 359 -32.74 2.70 5.95
N GLY A 360 -33.05 1.43 5.75
CA GLY A 360 -32.66 0.67 4.55
C GLY A 360 -31.39 -0.18 4.73
N THR A 361 -30.77 -0.17 5.90
CA THR A 361 -29.66 -1.05 6.30
C THR A 361 -30.13 -2.14 7.28
N THR A 362 -29.22 -3.02 7.67
CA THR A 362 -29.42 -4.18 8.55
C THR A 362 -28.22 -4.37 9.49
N GLY A 363 -28.34 -5.32 10.41
CA GLY A 363 -27.26 -5.73 11.32
C GLY A 363 -27.39 -5.14 12.72
N THR A 364 -26.42 -5.45 13.57
CA THR A 364 -26.40 -5.07 15.00
C THR A 364 -25.21 -4.19 15.32
N GLN A 365 -25.36 -3.26 16.26
CA GLN A 365 -24.28 -2.37 16.67
C GLN A 365 -23.90 -2.53 18.14
N THR A 366 -22.61 -2.48 18.44
CA THR A 366 -22.12 -2.35 19.82
C THR A 366 -21.28 -1.09 19.93
N PHE A 367 -21.69 -0.14 20.76
CA PHE A 367 -20.94 1.09 21.02
C PHE A 367 -20.52 1.15 22.48
N ILE A 368 -19.22 1.23 22.72
CA ILE A 368 -18.62 1.39 24.04
C ILE A 368 -17.86 2.72 24.05
N GLY A 369 -18.31 3.65 24.89
CA GLY A 369 -17.68 4.95 25.15
C GLY A 369 -16.47 4.84 26.08
N GLY A 370 -15.83 5.98 26.32
CA GLY A 370 -14.64 6.09 27.16
C GLY A 370 -14.96 6.68 28.53
N THR A 371 -14.03 7.49 29.04
CA THR A 371 -14.23 8.24 30.30
C THR A 371 -14.69 9.69 30.10
N ALA A 372 -14.62 10.16 28.86
CA ALA A 372 -15.08 11.48 28.44
C ALA A 372 -16.59 11.47 28.16
N SER A 373 -17.13 12.58 27.66
CA SER A 373 -18.56 12.64 27.31
C SER A 373 -18.79 12.02 25.94
N ASP A 374 -19.53 10.92 25.93
CA ASP A 374 -19.87 10.17 24.74
C ASP A 374 -21.31 10.44 24.29
N THR A 375 -21.53 10.45 22.98
CA THR A 375 -22.86 10.49 22.35
C THR A 375 -23.02 9.25 21.50
N LEU A 376 -23.88 8.33 21.92
CA LEU A 376 -24.08 7.03 21.32
C LEU A 376 -25.51 6.94 20.78
N VAL A 377 -25.68 7.03 19.47
CA VAL A 377 -26.99 7.08 18.81
C VAL A 377 -27.25 5.76 18.11
N ALA A 378 -28.28 5.02 18.51
CA ALA A 378 -28.61 3.72 17.94
C ALA A 378 -29.05 3.80 16.46
N GLY A 379 -28.80 2.71 15.74
CA GLY A 379 -29.11 2.51 14.32
C GLY A 379 -30.42 1.74 14.10
N VAL A 380 -30.51 1.14 12.92
CA VAL A 380 -31.44 0.06 12.60
C VAL A 380 -30.91 -1.25 13.19
N GLY A 381 -31.83 -2.10 13.64
CA GLY A 381 -31.49 -3.37 14.27
C GLY A 381 -31.07 -3.20 15.72
N ASP A 382 -30.78 -4.32 16.37
CA ASP A 382 -30.50 -4.32 17.81
C ASP A 382 -29.16 -3.62 18.08
N ALA A 383 -29.12 -2.80 19.13
CA ALA A 383 -27.92 -2.09 19.53
C ALA A 383 -27.62 -2.25 21.02
N THR A 384 -26.35 -2.43 21.36
CA THR A 384 -25.83 -2.41 22.73
C THR A 384 -24.99 -1.17 22.93
N LEU A 385 -25.34 -0.36 23.93
CA LEU A 385 -24.67 0.89 24.24
C LEU A 385 -24.09 0.84 25.66
N GLU A 386 -22.82 1.19 25.79
CA GLU A 386 -22.13 1.39 27.06
C GLU A 386 -21.49 2.78 27.02
N GLY A 387 -21.90 3.68 27.91
CA GLY A 387 -21.36 5.04 27.92
C GLY A 387 -19.98 5.13 28.54
N GLY A 388 -19.66 4.24 29.47
CA GLY A 388 -18.45 4.31 30.28
C GLY A 388 -18.61 5.24 31.49
N SER A 389 -17.72 5.07 32.47
CA SER A 389 -17.73 5.87 33.69
C SER A 389 -16.98 7.19 33.49
N GLY A 390 -17.47 8.30 34.04
CA GLY A 390 -16.75 9.57 34.02
C GLY A 390 -17.69 10.74 33.77
N ALA A 391 -17.51 11.41 32.63
CA ALA A 391 -18.39 12.49 32.22
C ALA A 391 -19.77 11.95 31.80
N ALA A 392 -20.76 12.84 31.72
CA ALA A 392 -22.11 12.46 31.35
C ALA A 392 -22.18 12.07 29.87
N ASN A 393 -22.93 11.00 29.60
CA ASN A 393 -23.14 10.43 28.28
C ASN A 393 -24.57 10.69 27.76
N VAL A 394 -24.72 10.68 26.44
CA VAL A 394 -26.00 10.82 25.75
C VAL A 394 -26.29 9.56 24.95
N PHE A 395 -27.40 8.91 25.24
CA PHE A 395 -27.90 7.75 24.51
C PHE A 395 -29.06 8.15 23.60
N GLY A 396 -28.88 8.10 22.29
CA GLY A 396 -29.81 8.63 21.30
C GLY A 396 -30.64 7.56 20.59
N PHE A 397 -31.94 7.82 20.41
CA PHE A 397 -32.87 6.97 19.67
C PHE A 397 -33.72 7.79 18.70
N ARG A 398 -33.99 7.27 17.50
CA ARG A 398 -34.65 7.98 16.39
C ARG A 398 -35.94 7.26 15.98
N ASN A 399 -37.03 8.00 15.74
CA ASN A 399 -38.34 7.43 15.33
C ASN A 399 -38.41 7.09 13.82
N SER A 400 -37.47 7.61 13.01
CA SER A 400 -37.43 7.42 11.56
C SER A 400 -36.52 6.26 11.10
N VAL A 401 -36.02 5.45 12.04
CA VAL A 401 -35.33 4.18 11.76
C VAL A 401 -36.24 3.04 12.23
N ALA A 402 -36.13 1.85 11.63
CA ALA A 402 -37.01 0.74 12.00
C ALA A 402 -36.78 0.35 13.47
N GLY A 403 -37.86 0.29 14.26
CA GLY A 403 -37.77 -0.01 15.68
C GLY A 403 -37.21 -1.41 15.96
N ALA A 404 -36.40 -1.52 17.02
CA ALA A 404 -35.64 -2.71 17.39
C ALA A 404 -35.49 -2.81 18.92
N ASP A 405 -34.76 -3.83 19.39
CA ASP A 405 -34.45 -4.00 20.81
C ASP A 405 -33.07 -3.37 21.11
N TYR A 406 -33.08 -2.31 21.89
CA TYR A 406 -31.87 -1.60 22.32
C TYR A 406 -31.56 -1.88 23.79
N THR A 407 -30.28 -1.99 24.11
CA THR A 407 -29.80 -2.20 25.48
C THR A 407 -28.79 -1.12 25.86
N ILE A 408 -29.02 -0.44 26.98
CA ILE A 408 -28.03 0.41 27.63
C ILE A 408 -27.49 -0.35 28.84
N GLN A 409 -26.22 -0.75 28.79
CA GLN A 409 -25.61 -1.64 29.77
C GLN A 409 -25.29 -0.96 31.10
N ASP A 410 -25.03 0.34 31.07
CA ASP A 410 -24.39 1.04 32.17
C ASP A 410 -25.00 2.44 32.42
N PHE A 411 -26.29 2.65 32.15
CA PHE A 411 -26.89 3.98 32.22
C PHE A 411 -26.65 4.72 33.55
N GLY A 412 -26.50 3.99 34.67
CA GLY A 412 -26.16 4.56 35.98
C GLY A 412 -24.66 4.78 36.27
N SER A 413 -23.76 4.52 35.32
CA SER A 413 -22.29 4.57 35.50
C SER A 413 -21.73 5.98 35.66
N ALA A 414 -22.41 6.99 35.10
CA ALA A 414 -22.05 8.39 35.21
C ALA A 414 -23.24 9.27 35.61
N ALA A 415 -22.96 10.29 36.42
CA ALA A 415 -23.96 11.23 36.85
C ALA A 415 -24.45 12.07 35.66
N ASN A 416 -25.77 12.23 35.54
CA ASN A 416 -26.44 12.97 34.46
C ASN A 416 -26.34 12.32 33.08
N ASN A 417 -26.08 11.01 33.01
CA ASN A 417 -26.41 10.25 31.80
C ASN A 417 -27.85 10.54 31.38
N SER A 418 -28.05 10.74 30.08
CA SER A 418 -29.31 11.18 29.52
C SER A 418 -29.66 10.43 28.25
N VAL A 419 -30.95 10.39 27.95
CA VAL A 419 -31.50 9.82 26.73
C VAL A 419 -31.98 10.97 25.83
N LEU A 420 -31.63 10.92 24.56
CA LEU A 420 -32.11 11.82 23.53
C LEU A 420 -33.10 11.08 22.64
N LEU A 421 -34.36 11.54 22.62
CA LEU A 421 -35.38 11.03 21.72
C LEU A 421 -35.57 11.98 20.54
N VAL A 422 -35.33 11.51 19.33
CA VAL A 422 -35.41 12.32 18.10
C VAL A 422 -36.66 11.92 17.32
N ASP A 423 -37.50 12.92 17.03
CA ASP A 423 -38.74 12.82 16.23
C ASP A 423 -39.85 11.90 16.79
N TYR A 424 -39.81 11.55 18.08
CA TYR A 424 -40.86 10.77 18.74
C TYR A 424 -42.10 11.57 19.15
N ASP A 425 -42.07 12.91 19.02
CA ASP A 425 -43.21 13.80 19.21
C ASP A 425 -43.92 13.77 20.58
N TYR A 426 -43.30 13.19 21.60
CA TYR A 426 -43.85 13.18 22.95
C TYR A 426 -43.81 14.55 23.62
N THR A 427 -44.90 14.94 24.29
CA THR A 427 -44.84 15.95 25.35
C THR A 427 -44.35 15.31 26.65
N LYS A 428 -43.88 16.11 27.62
CA LYS A 428 -43.54 15.58 28.96
C LYS A 428 -44.67 14.77 29.62
N ALA A 429 -45.92 15.24 29.47
CA ALA A 429 -47.08 14.57 30.07
C ALA A 429 -47.39 13.23 29.40
N SER A 430 -47.40 13.19 28.06
CA SER A 430 -47.66 11.95 27.33
C SER A 430 -46.53 10.94 27.47
N PHE A 431 -45.27 11.40 27.53
CA PHE A 431 -44.14 10.49 27.78
C PHE A 431 -44.25 9.78 29.13
N GLN A 432 -44.70 10.48 30.18
CA GLN A 432 -44.94 9.86 31.47
C GLN A 432 -45.99 8.75 31.38
N THR A 433 -47.17 9.08 30.86
CA THR A 433 -48.32 8.17 30.88
C THR A 433 -48.19 7.01 29.90
N ASP A 434 -47.59 7.28 28.74
CA ASP A 434 -47.53 6.31 27.65
C ASP A 434 -46.28 5.46 27.61
N VAL A 435 -45.18 5.92 28.23
CA VAL A 435 -43.88 5.24 28.21
C VAL A 435 -43.43 4.86 29.62
N LEU A 436 -43.22 5.84 30.50
CA LEU A 436 -42.63 5.58 31.83
C LEU A 436 -43.56 4.79 32.77
N ASP A 437 -44.85 5.14 32.84
CA ASP A 437 -45.84 4.44 33.68
C ASP A 437 -46.13 3.01 33.18
N LYS A 438 -45.78 2.71 31.93
CA LYS A 438 -45.95 1.41 31.28
C LYS A 438 -44.65 0.62 31.18
N ALA A 439 -43.55 1.11 31.78
CA ALA A 439 -42.28 0.42 31.80
C ALA A 439 -42.41 -0.96 32.45
N THR A 440 -41.67 -1.93 31.91
CA THR A 440 -41.60 -3.29 32.48
C THR A 440 -40.33 -3.42 33.32
N HIS A 441 -40.43 -4.13 34.45
CA HIS A 441 -39.32 -4.33 35.37
C HIS A 441 -39.03 -5.83 35.49
N ASN A 442 -37.78 -6.23 35.25
CA ASN A 442 -37.32 -7.61 35.39
C ASN A 442 -36.01 -7.65 36.18
N GLY A 443 -36.08 -8.04 37.46
CA GLY A 443 -34.96 -7.87 38.38
C GLY A 443 -34.64 -6.38 38.55
N ASN A 444 -33.37 -6.02 38.33
CA ASN A 444 -32.91 -4.62 38.41
C ASN A 444 -32.93 -3.92 37.04
N ASN A 445 -33.53 -4.52 36.02
CA ASN A 445 -33.60 -3.95 34.68
C ASN A 445 -34.97 -3.31 34.46
N THR A 446 -34.97 -2.14 33.83
CA THR A 446 -36.20 -1.45 33.40
C THR A 446 -36.21 -1.38 31.88
N THR A 447 -37.31 -1.80 31.25
CA THR A 447 -37.50 -1.71 29.80
C THR A 447 -38.68 -0.81 29.47
N ILE A 448 -38.47 0.19 28.62
CA ILE A 448 -39.52 1.05 28.07
C ILE A 448 -39.82 0.69 26.63
N THR A 449 -41.04 0.94 26.18
CA THR A 449 -41.46 0.75 24.78
C THR A 449 -41.90 2.08 24.19
N LEU A 450 -41.34 2.45 23.03
CA LEU A 450 -41.64 3.69 22.32
C LEU A 450 -42.77 3.48 21.29
N SER A 451 -43.22 4.57 20.67
CA SER A 451 -44.40 4.59 19.78
C SER A 451 -44.19 3.84 18.46
N ASP A 452 -42.95 3.66 18.03
CA ASP A 452 -42.54 2.84 16.89
C ASP A 452 -42.36 1.35 17.24
N HIS A 453 -42.62 0.98 18.49
CA HIS A 453 -42.38 -0.33 19.11
C HIS A 453 -40.91 -0.66 19.41
N SER A 454 -39.99 0.31 19.29
CA SER A 454 -38.65 0.16 19.84
C SER A 454 -38.70 -0.13 21.33
N GLN A 455 -37.93 -1.10 21.81
CA GLN A 455 -37.76 -1.36 23.23
C GLN A 455 -36.37 -0.90 23.67
N ILE A 456 -36.30 -0.15 24.77
CA ILE A 456 -35.02 0.24 25.35
C ILE A 456 -34.92 -0.36 26.74
N THR A 457 -33.97 -1.27 26.92
CA THR A 457 -33.67 -1.92 28.19
C THR A 457 -32.51 -1.20 28.88
N PHE A 458 -32.74 -0.72 30.09
CA PHE A 458 -31.75 -0.11 30.97
C PHE A 458 -31.31 -1.15 31.99
N VAL A 459 -30.08 -1.61 31.87
CA VAL A 459 -29.54 -2.65 32.75
C VAL A 459 -29.13 -2.03 34.09
N ASN A 460 -29.51 -2.69 35.19
CA ASN A 460 -29.26 -2.23 36.56
C ASN A 460 -29.80 -0.82 36.87
N VAL A 461 -30.96 -0.47 36.30
CA VAL A 461 -31.68 0.77 36.59
C VAL A 461 -33.10 0.44 37.04
N ASP A 462 -33.38 0.64 38.32
CA ASP A 462 -34.69 0.31 38.91
C ASP A 462 -35.76 1.38 38.62
N THR A 463 -35.34 2.63 38.40
CA THR A 463 -36.27 3.76 38.21
C THR A 463 -35.76 4.75 37.18
N LEU A 464 -36.69 5.24 36.35
CA LEU A 464 -36.45 6.28 35.35
C LEU A 464 -37.36 7.47 35.63
N ASN A 465 -36.91 8.67 35.29
CA ASN A 465 -37.70 9.89 35.41
C ASN A 465 -37.54 10.81 34.19
N GLN A 466 -38.53 11.69 33.98
CA GLN A 466 -38.58 12.55 32.79
C GLN A 466 -37.36 13.47 32.60
N ASN A 467 -36.64 13.84 33.66
CA ASN A 467 -35.49 14.75 33.53
C ASN A 467 -34.26 14.06 32.93
N GLN A 468 -34.26 12.74 32.87
CA GLN A 468 -33.22 11.96 32.17
C GLN A 468 -33.45 11.91 30.66
N PHE A 469 -34.57 12.44 30.16
CA PHE A 469 -34.93 12.40 28.74
C PHE A 469 -34.98 13.81 28.15
N SER A 470 -34.44 13.94 26.95
CA SER A 470 -34.43 15.17 26.15
C SER A 470 -35.09 14.91 24.78
N GLY A 471 -35.41 15.99 24.05
CA GLY A 471 -36.16 15.91 22.80
C GLY A 471 -37.69 15.83 22.95
N LEU A 472 -38.20 16.02 24.18
CA LEU A 472 -39.63 16.13 24.47
C LEU A 472 -40.15 17.54 24.13
N LYS A 473 -41.34 17.62 23.53
CA LYS A 473 -42.02 18.88 23.15
C LYS A 473 -42.61 19.64 24.33
#